data_AF-A0A0G0BMW9-F1
#
_entry.id   AF-A0A0G0BMW9-F1
#
_cell.length_a   1.000
_cell.length_b   1.000
_cell.length_c   1.000
_cell.angle_alpha   90.00
_cell.angle_beta   90.00
_cell.angle_gamma   90.00
#
_symmetry.space_group_name_H-M   'P 1'
#
loop_
_entity.id
_entity.type
_entity.pdbx_description
1 polymer ?
#
loop_
_entity_poly.entity_id
_entity_poly.type
_entity_poly.pdbx_seq_one_letter_code
_entity_poly.pdbx_strand_id
1 'polypeptide(L)'
;MLKGEDFFKDKNDEFSGGGGSSFSSSLPERVLMIEKIFKVVLGRKPSSREIAYYKYGIMKEQEIYIKLLKSDEHKKILEDAKKLPNIEDELRDLRISERKIMQSREDLKSEMLSSQNLLDEKNSIIIDLRNSINNPYDLPSQVEKYEEGFDIFNSQRDMLIETKKRKGIGNILREIVNLLFR
;
A
#
# COMPACT_ATOMS: atom_id res chain seq x y z
N MET A 1 65.01 -84.51 15.68
CA MET A 1 63.96 -84.62 16.72
C MET A 1 63.24 -83.30 16.80
N LEU A 2 61.91 -83.36 16.67
CA LEU A 2 60.98 -82.24 16.69
C LEU A 2 60.75 -81.71 18.11
N LYS A 3 60.35 -80.42 18.16
CA LYS A 3 59.44 -79.77 19.10
C LYS A 3 59.96 -79.35 20.49
N GLY A 4 59.81 -78.04 20.70
CA GLY A 4 59.71 -77.37 21.99
C GLY A 4 59.23 -75.94 21.76
N GLU A 5 58.11 -75.79 21.04
CA GLU A 5 57.44 -74.49 20.90
C GLU A 5 56.82 -74.12 22.26
N ASP A 6 57.10 -72.91 22.74
CA ASP A 6 56.52 -72.33 23.95
C ASP A 6 55.01 -72.09 23.75
N PHE A 7 54.20 -73.10 24.10
CA PHE A 7 52.74 -73.14 23.95
C PHE A 7 51.95 -72.46 25.08
N PHE A 8 52.59 -71.69 25.96
CA PHE A 8 51.92 -71.02 27.09
C PHE A 8 52.09 -69.49 27.09
N LYS A 9 51.99 -68.85 25.92
CA LYS A 9 51.59 -67.45 25.90
C LYS A 9 50.09 -67.37 26.18
N ASP A 10 49.81 -66.94 27.41
CA ASP A 10 48.55 -66.44 27.94
C ASP A 10 47.63 -65.89 26.85
N LYS A 11 46.61 -66.66 26.47
CA LYS A 11 45.52 -66.24 25.58
C LYS A 11 44.27 -65.85 26.37
N ASN A 12 44.44 -65.30 27.56
CA ASN A 12 43.33 -64.90 28.42
C ASN A 12 43.27 -63.39 28.72
N ASP A 13 44.10 -62.56 28.08
CA ASP A 13 44.14 -61.11 28.36
C ASP A 13 43.75 -60.21 27.17
N GLU A 14 43.04 -60.75 26.16
CA GLU A 14 42.43 -59.98 25.08
C GLU A 14 40.91 -59.73 25.28
N PHE A 15 40.45 -59.62 26.53
CA PHE A 15 39.16 -58.99 26.83
C PHE A 15 39.34 -57.48 27.08
N SER A 16 39.93 -56.78 26.11
CA SER A 16 40.01 -55.32 26.10
C SER A 16 39.62 -54.75 24.73
N GLY A 17 38.70 -55.42 24.05
CA GLY A 17 38.18 -55.05 22.73
C GLY A 17 36.70 -54.72 22.77
N GLY A 18 36.32 -53.64 23.47
CA GLY A 18 34.91 -53.24 23.58
C GLY A 18 34.70 -51.83 24.12
N GLY A 19 35.68 -50.94 23.97
CA GLY A 19 35.53 -49.52 24.28
C GLY A 19 34.68 -48.84 23.21
N GLY A 20 33.37 -49.09 23.21
CA GLY A 20 32.44 -48.25 22.48
C GLY A 20 32.66 -46.81 22.94
N SER A 21 33.08 -45.94 22.02
CA SER A 21 33.30 -44.52 22.30
C SER A 21 32.03 -43.98 22.93
N SER A 22 32.05 -43.83 24.25
CA SER A 22 30.97 -43.22 25.00
C SER A 22 31.06 -41.74 24.70
N PHE A 23 30.43 -41.32 23.60
CA PHE A 23 30.20 -39.91 23.30
C PHE A 23 29.23 -39.39 24.37
N SER A 24 29.76 -39.12 25.56
CA SER A 24 29.11 -38.29 26.57
C SER A 24 29.28 -36.83 26.14
N SER A 25 28.73 -36.49 24.98
CA SER A 25 28.46 -35.08 24.67
C SER A 25 27.50 -34.60 25.73
N SER A 26 27.82 -33.48 26.40
CA SER A 26 26.95 -32.94 27.42
C SER A 26 25.52 -32.78 26.88
N LEU A 27 24.51 -33.15 27.67
CA LEU A 27 23.10 -33.03 27.25
C LEU A 27 22.72 -31.66 26.64
N PRO A 28 23.25 -30.50 27.10
CA PRO A 28 22.97 -29.22 26.45
C PRO A 28 23.63 -29.07 25.06
N GLU A 29 24.85 -29.55 24.87
CA GLU A 29 25.57 -29.46 23.59
C GLU A 29 24.87 -30.25 22.49
N ARG A 30 24.33 -31.42 22.84
CA ARG A 30 23.55 -32.25 21.92
C ARG A 30 22.26 -31.57 21.46
N VAL A 31 21.63 -30.78 22.32
CA VAL A 31 20.42 -30.01 21.96
C VAL A 31 20.77 -28.92 20.94
N LEU A 32 21.84 -28.16 21.17
CA LEU A 32 22.30 -27.12 20.24
C LEU A 32 22.65 -27.69 18.86
N MET A 33 23.28 -28.85 18.85
CA MET A 33 23.59 -29.61 17.65
C MET A 33 22.31 -29.98 16.88
N ILE A 34 21.31 -30.58 17.55
CA ILE A 34 20.03 -30.94 16.92
C ILE A 34 19.33 -29.70 16.35
N GLU A 35 19.29 -28.59 17.09
CA GLU A 35 18.71 -27.33 16.61
C GLU A 35 19.40 -26.82 15.34
N LYS A 36 20.74 -26.90 15.28
CA LYS A 36 21.51 -26.52 14.10
C LYS A 36 21.17 -27.40 12.89
N ILE A 37 21.07 -28.72 13.09
CA ILE A 37 20.72 -29.67 12.02
C ILE A 37 19.32 -29.37 11.46
N PHE A 38 18.32 -29.21 12.34
CA PHE A 38 16.95 -28.89 11.93
C PHE A 38 16.85 -27.56 11.20
N LYS A 39 17.61 -26.54 11.65
CA LYS A 39 17.67 -25.26 10.96
C LYS A 39 18.29 -25.37 9.57
N VAL A 40 19.32 -26.19 9.40
CA VAL A 40 19.99 -26.37 8.10
C VAL A 40 19.12 -27.17 7.13
N VAL A 41 18.49 -28.25 7.58
CA VAL A 41 17.74 -29.16 6.69
C VAL A 41 16.32 -28.69 6.43
N LEU A 42 15.61 -28.23 7.47
CA LEU A 42 14.18 -27.89 7.40
C LEU A 42 13.90 -26.39 7.56
N GLY A 43 14.91 -25.56 7.86
CA GLY A 43 14.74 -24.12 8.04
C GLY A 43 13.97 -23.71 9.30
N ARG A 44 13.62 -24.65 10.18
CA ARG A 44 12.81 -24.41 11.40
C ARG A 44 13.52 -24.88 12.68
N LYS A 45 13.02 -24.43 13.82
CA LYS A 45 13.41 -25.00 15.12
C LYS A 45 12.72 -26.38 15.32
N PRO A 46 13.40 -27.35 15.94
CA PRO A 46 12.80 -28.62 16.28
C PRO A 46 11.72 -28.45 17.36
N SER A 47 10.68 -29.28 17.30
CA SER A 47 9.65 -29.36 18.33
C SER A 47 10.20 -30.02 19.60
N SER A 48 9.63 -29.71 20.77
CA SER A 48 10.02 -30.32 22.05
C SER A 48 10.04 -31.84 22.01
N ARG A 49 9.12 -32.45 21.24
CA ARG A 49 9.06 -33.91 21.02
C ARG A 49 10.24 -34.42 20.19
N GLU A 50 10.62 -33.69 19.15
CA GLU A 50 11.73 -34.04 18.25
C GLU A 50 13.07 -33.87 18.97
N ILE A 51 13.22 -32.78 19.74
CA ILE A 51 14.38 -32.56 20.60
C ILE A 51 14.52 -33.73 21.57
N ALA A 52 13.47 -34.11 22.30
CA ALA A 52 13.54 -35.23 23.24
C ALA A 52 13.90 -36.55 22.55
N TYR A 53 13.32 -36.82 21.38
CA TYR A 53 13.57 -38.05 20.62
C TYR A 53 15.04 -38.18 20.19
N TYR A 54 15.66 -37.10 19.69
CA TYR A 54 17.07 -37.14 19.26
C TYR A 54 18.06 -36.91 20.41
N LYS A 55 17.66 -36.20 21.47
CA LYS A 55 18.48 -35.94 22.67
C LYS A 55 18.81 -37.22 23.43
N TYR A 56 17.82 -38.09 23.61
CA TYR A 56 17.99 -39.38 24.30
C TYR A 56 18.25 -40.55 23.35
N GLY A 57 18.18 -40.32 22.03
CA GLY A 57 18.46 -41.34 21.02
C GLY A 57 19.94 -41.72 20.93
N ILE A 58 20.24 -42.85 20.30
CA ILE A 58 21.62 -43.33 20.06
C ILE A 58 22.18 -42.78 18.72
N MET A 59 21.35 -42.07 17.94
CA MET A 59 21.72 -41.61 16.60
C MET A 59 22.86 -40.58 16.60
N LYS A 60 23.80 -40.79 15.67
CA LYS A 60 24.90 -39.85 15.38
C LYS A 60 24.40 -38.67 14.55
N GLU A 61 25.17 -37.58 14.52
CA GLU A 61 24.87 -36.37 13.73
C GLU A 61 24.41 -36.68 12.31
N GLN A 62 25.23 -37.46 11.60
CA GLN A 62 25.06 -37.76 10.19
C GLN A 62 23.79 -38.59 9.93
N GLU A 63 23.43 -39.45 10.87
CA GLU A 63 22.21 -40.27 10.79
C GLU A 63 20.97 -39.39 10.95
N ILE A 64 21.02 -38.39 11.83
CA ILE A 64 19.96 -37.39 11.99
C ILE A 64 19.79 -36.58 10.69
N TYR A 65 20.89 -36.15 10.07
CA TYR A 65 20.87 -35.48 8.76
C TYR A 65 20.17 -36.32 7.69
N ILE A 66 20.61 -37.58 7.52
CA ILE A 66 20.07 -38.48 6.48
C ILE A 66 18.57 -38.74 6.73
N LYS A 67 18.17 -38.90 8.00
CA LYS A 67 16.77 -39.13 8.36
C LYS A 67 15.89 -37.92 8.03
N LEU A 68 16.36 -36.70 8.32
CA LEU A 68 15.62 -35.48 8.02
C LEU A 68 15.53 -35.22 6.51
N LEU A 69 16.59 -35.49 5.75
CA LEU A 69 16.58 -35.37 4.29
C LEU A 69 15.59 -36.33 3.61
N LYS A 70 15.42 -37.53 4.18
CA LYS A 70 14.47 -38.55 3.71
C LYS A 70 13.04 -38.35 4.23
N SER A 71 12.81 -37.38 5.11
CA SER A 71 11.50 -37.15 5.71
C SER A 71 10.51 -36.60 4.68
N ASP A 72 9.23 -36.92 4.87
CA ASP A 72 8.14 -36.38 4.05
C ASP A 72 8.04 -34.85 4.16
N GLU A 73 8.45 -34.26 5.30
CA GLU A 73 8.51 -32.80 5.48
C GLU A 73 9.48 -32.16 4.50
N HIS A 74 10.71 -32.69 4.40
CA HIS A 74 11.70 -32.17 3.47
C HIS A 74 11.25 -32.36 2.01
N LYS A 75 10.64 -33.51 1.70
CA LYS A 75 10.06 -33.76 0.37
C LYS A 75 8.94 -32.76 0.04
N LYS A 76 8.09 -32.45 1.02
CA LYS A 76 7.02 -31.45 0.85
C LYS A 76 7.57 -30.05 0.63
N ILE A 77 8.62 -29.65 1.35
CA ILE A 77 9.31 -28.37 1.12
C ILE A 77 9.84 -28.29 -0.31
N LEU A 78 10.43 -29.38 -0.83
CA LEU A 78 10.90 -29.43 -2.22
C LEU A 78 9.75 -29.34 -3.23
N GLU A 79 8.65 -30.05 -3.00
CA GLU A 79 7.48 -29.97 -3.88
C GLU A 79 6.83 -28.57 -3.83
N ASP A 80 6.73 -27.95 -2.66
CA ASP A 80 6.24 -26.59 -2.53
C ASP A 80 7.20 -25.56 -3.16
N ALA A 81 8.52 -25.78 -3.07
CA ALA A 81 9.52 -25.00 -3.79
C ALA A 81 9.40 -25.18 -5.32
N LYS A 82 9.06 -26.39 -5.78
CA LYS A 82 8.77 -26.67 -7.19
C LYS A 82 7.40 -26.17 -7.64
N LYS A 83 6.48 -25.80 -6.74
CA LYS A 83 5.17 -25.15 -7.03
C LYS A 83 5.25 -23.63 -7.17
N LEU A 84 6.45 -23.04 -7.04
CA LEU A 84 6.72 -21.68 -7.49
C LEU A 84 6.50 -21.37 -9.00
N PRO A 85 6.31 -22.28 -10.00
CA PRO A 85 6.00 -21.87 -11.37
C PRO A 85 4.69 -21.09 -11.50
N ASN A 86 3.79 -21.12 -10.51
CA ASN A 86 2.56 -20.32 -10.55
C ASN A 86 2.80 -18.82 -10.34
N ILE A 87 3.98 -18.42 -9.88
CA ILE A 87 4.32 -17.00 -9.70
C ILE A 87 4.43 -16.29 -11.05
N GLU A 88 4.85 -16.99 -12.11
CA GLU A 88 4.90 -16.41 -13.45
C GLU A 88 3.49 -16.11 -13.98
N ASP A 89 2.56 -17.03 -13.76
CA ASP A 89 1.16 -16.86 -14.14
C ASP A 89 0.48 -15.78 -13.28
N GLU A 90 0.71 -15.78 -11.96
CA GLU A 90 0.25 -14.70 -11.07
C GLU A 90 0.82 -13.33 -11.48
N LEU A 91 2.11 -13.26 -11.87
CA LEU A 91 2.72 -12.04 -12.40
C LEU A 91 2.09 -11.60 -13.71
N ARG A 92 1.74 -12.54 -14.59
CA ARG A 92 1.04 -12.23 -15.85
C ARG A 92 -0.34 -11.67 -15.57
N ASP A 93 -1.11 -12.31 -14.69
CA ASP A 93 -2.45 -11.85 -14.31
C ASP A 93 -2.41 -10.48 -13.64
N LEU A 94 -1.45 -10.26 -12.73
CA LEU A 94 -1.23 -8.96 -12.10
C LEU A 94 -0.90 -7.88 -13.14
N ARG A 95 0.00 -8.14 -14.09
CA ARG A 95 0.33 -7.19 -15.18
C ARG A 95 -0.87 -6.88 -16.06
N ILE A 96 -1.73 -7.87 -16.34
CA ILE A 96 -2.97 -7.65 -17.09
C ILE A 96 -3.91 -6.75 -16.30
N SER A 97 -4.06 -7.01 -14.99
CA SER A 97 -4.91 -6.19 -14.11
C SER A 97 -4.40 -4.75 -14.00
N GLU A 98 -3.08 -4.57 -13.88
CA GLU A 98 -2.42 -3.26 -13.84
C GLU A 98 -2.71 -2.46 -15.12
N ARG A 99 -2.55 -3.09 -16.29
CA ARG A 99 -2.85 -2.44 -17.58
C ARG A 99 -4.33 -2.04 -17.69
N LYS A 100 -5.25 -2.91 -17.27
CA LYS A 100 -6.70 -2.60 -17.27
C LYS A 100 -7.02 -1.40 -16.37
N ILE A 101 -6.40 -1.33 -15.18
CA ILE A 101 -6.60 -0.22 -14.25
C ILE A 101 -6.01 1.08 -14.82
N MET A 102 -4.83 1.03 -15.43
CA MET A 102 -4.22 2.19 -16.06
C MET A 102 -5.07 2.73 -17.22
N GLN A 103 -5.57 1.85 -18.09
CA GLN A 103 -6.47 2.24 -19.16
C GLN A 103 -7.76 2.86 -18.63
N SER A 104 -8.42 2.20 -17.67
CA SER A 104 -9.65 2.73 -17.06
C SER A 104 -9.44 4.10 -16.41
N ARG A 105 -8.28 4.33 -15.79
CA ARG A 105 -7.93 5.64 -15.21
C ARG A 105 -7.78 6.71 -16.29
N GLU A 106 -7.17 6.37 -17.42
CA GLU A 106 -6.99 7.30 -18.54
C GLU A 106 -8.32 7.64 -19.21
N ASP A 107 -9.18 6.63 -19.41
CA ASP A 107 -10.54 6.81 -19.93
C ASP A 107 -11.35 7.74 -19.02
N LEU A 108 -11.38 7.48 -17.70
CA LEU A 108 -12.07 8.33 -16.72
C LEU A 108 -11.54 9.77 -16.72
N LYS A 109 -10.22 9.94 -16.85
CA LYS A 109 -9.62 11.28 -16.94
C LYS A 109 -10.10 12.03 -18.18
N SER A 110 -10.18 11.35 -19.32
CA SER A 110 -10.67 11.94 -20.58
C SER A 110 -12.16 12.29 -20.51
N GLU A 111 -12.96 11.45 -19.86
CA GLU A 111 -14.39 11.67 -19.64
C GLU A 111 -14.63 12.87 -18.71
N MET A 112 -13.87 12.97 -17.61
CA MET A 112 -13.93 14.12 -16.71
C MET A 112 -13.58 15.42 -17.43
N LEU A 113 -12.53 15.41 -18.27
CA LEU A 113 -12.12 16.60 -19.02
C LEU A 113 -13.19 17.02 -20.03
N SER A 114 -13.79 16.06 -20.73
CA SER A 114 -14.90 16.32 -21.66
C SER A 114 -16.14 16.85 -20.93
N SER A 115 -16.44 16.31 -19.74
CA SER A 115 -17.56 16.77 -18.90
C SER A 115 -17.34 18.18 -18.38
N GLN A 116 -16.10 18.53 -18.02
CA GLN A 116 -15.73 19.88 -17.59
C GLN A 116 -15.90 20.88 -18.74
N ASN A 117 -15.40 20.57 -19.93
CA ASN A 117 -15.59 21.42 -21.10
C ASN A 117 -17.07 21.68 -21.40
N LEU A 118 -17.91 20.64 -21.32
CA LEU A 118 -19.35 20.77 -21.52
C LEU A 118 -20.01 21.66 -20.45
N LEU A 119 -19.55 21.58 -19.20
CA LEU A 119 -20.03 22.46 -18.13
C LEU A 119 -19.64 23.93 -18.40
N ASP A 120 -18.41 24.15 -18.84
CA ASP A 120 -17.91 25.49 -19.14
C ASP A 120 -18.64 26.11 -20.33
N GLU A 121 -18.91 25.34 -21.39
CA GLU A 121 -19.74 25.75 -22.53
C GLU A 121 -21.17 26.10 -22.08
N LYS A 122 -21.79 25.26 -21.25
CA LYS A 122 -23.13 25.54 -20.69
C LYS A 122 -23.14 26.80 -19.85
N ASN A 123 -22.12 27.01 -19.03
CA ASN A 123 -22.00 28.21 -18.21
C ASN A 123 -21.82 29.46 -19.07
N SER A 124 -21.02 29.40 -20.14
CA SER A 124 -20.89 30.50 -21.12
C SER A 124 -22.25 30.85 -21.72
N ILE A 125 -22.99 29.86 -22.21
CA ILE A 125 -24.32 30.06 -22.80
C ILE A 125 -25.29 30.67 -21.77
N ILE A 126 -25.24 30.24 -20.51
CA ILE A 126 -26.07 30.82 -19.44
C ILE A 126 -25.72 32.31 -19.24
N ILE A 127 -24.45 32.68 -19.29
CA ILE A 127 -24.01 34.07 -19.17
C ILE A 127 -24.52 34.88 -20.36
N ASP A 128 -24.39 34.38 -21.58
CA ASP A 128 -24.89 35.04 -22.80
C ASP A 128 -26.42 35.25 -22.74
N LEU A 129 -27.15 34.22 -22.30
CA LEU A 129 -28.61 34.31 -22.11
C LEU A 129 -28.98 35.32 -21.01
N ARG A 130 -28.23 35.37 -19.91
CA ARG A 130 -28.46 36.39 -18.87
C ARG A 130 -28.17 37.80 -19.38
N ASN A 131 -27.13 37.98 -20.18
CA ASN A 131 -26.77 39.26 -20.77
C ASN A 131 -27.84 39.73 -21.77
N SER A 132 -28.33 38.85 -22.64
CA SER A 132 -29.43 39.15 -23.56
C SER A 132 -30.75 39.47 -22.84
N ILE A 133 -31.06 38.82 -21.71
CA ILE A 133 -32.24 39.19 -20.89
C ILE A 133 -32.05 40.56 -20.23
N ASN A 134 -30.87 40.83 -19.69
CA ASN A 134 -30.58 42.09 -19.02
C ASN A 134 -30.51 43.28 -20.00
N ASN A 135 -30.12 43.03 -21.25
CA ASN A 135 -29.99 44.02 -22.30
C ASN A 135 -30.58 43.52 -23.64
N PRO A 136 -31.92 43.44 -23.78
CA PRO A 136 -32.56 42.84 -24.95
C PRO A 136 -32.40 43.67 -26.24
N TYR A 137 -32.00 44.93 -26.12
CA TYR A 137 -31.80 45.85 -27.24
C TYR A 137 -30.33 46.22 -27.47
N ASP A 138 -29.41 45.50 -26.82
CA ASP A 138 -27.96 45.73 -26.90
C ASP A 138 -27.58 47.22 -26.72
N LEU A 139 -28.25 47.87 -25.76
CA LEU A 139 -28.02 49.27 -25.44
C LEU A 139 -26.63 49.42 -24.80
N PRO A 140 -25.81 50.39 -25.24
CA PRO A 140 -24.49 50.56 -24.66
C PRO A 140 -24.60 50.87 -23.18
N SER A 141 -23.73 50.24 -22.39
CA SER A 141 -23.57 50.50 -20.97
C SER A 141 -23.30 51.98 -20.75
N GLN A 142 -23.64 52.53 -19.57
CA GLN A 142 -23.28 53.92 -19.27
C GLN A 142 -21.78 54.16 -19.45
N VAL A 143 -20.95 53.17 -19.09
CA VAL A 143 -19.49 53.24 -19.26
C VAL A 143 -19.07 53.37 -20.73
N GLU A 144 -19.69 52.59 -21.63
CA GLU A 144 -19.41 52.65 -23.08
C GLU A 144 -19.86 53.99 -23.69
N LYS A 145 -20.99 54.55 -23.21
CA LYS A 145 -21.45 55.88 -23.63
C LYS A 145 -20.47 56.99 -23.25
N TYR A 146 -19.82 56.88 -22.09
CA TYR A 146 -18.77 57.82 -21.67
C TYR A 146 -17.52 57.71 -22.55
N GLU A 147 -17.10 56.49 -22.91
CA GLU A 147 -15.94 56.25 -23.76
C GLU A 147 -16.17 56.72 -25.21
N GLU A 148 -17.38 56.54 -25.74
CA GLU A 148 -17.78 56.98 -27.07
C GLU A 148 -18.16 58.47 -27.15
N GLY A 149 -18.08 59.21 -26.03
CA GLY A 149 -18.28 60.66 -25.98
C GLY A 149 -19.73 61.13 -26.12
N PHE A 150 -20.71 60.27 -25.82
CA PHE A 150 -22.14 60.59 -25.93
C PHE A 150 -22.66 61.54 -24.83
N ASP A 151 -21.90 61.77 -23.75
CA ASP A 151 -22.37 62.53 -22.57
C ASP A 151 -22.26 64.06 -22.67
N ILE A 152 -21.94 64.61 -23.84
CA ILE A 152 -21.77 66.07 -24.00
C ILE A 152 -23.13 66.81 -23.90
N PHE A 153 -24.26 66.14 -24.16
CA PHE A 153 -25.57 66.82 -24.30
C PHE A 153 -26.53 66.72 -23.10
N ASN A 154 -26.29 65.84 -22.12
CA ASN A 154 -27.21 65.67 -20.98
C ASN A 154 -26.80 66.45 -19.72
N SER A 155 -25.57 66.96 -19.63
CA SER A 155 -25.08 67.71 -18.46
C SER A 155 -25.87 69.00 -18.16
N GLN A 156 -26.54 69.58 -19.15
CA GLN A 156 -27.40 70.76 -18.95
C GLN A 156 -28.79 70.44 -18.39
N ARG A 157 -29.27 69.18 -18.46
CA ARG A 157 -30.59 68.81 -17.92
C ARG A 157 -30.58 68.59 -16.41
N ASP A 158 -29.47 68.11 -15.85
CA ASP A 158 -29.40 67.78 -14.42
C ASP A 158 -29.33 69.03 -13.52
N MET A 159 -28.84 70.16 -14.02
CA MET A 159 -28.87 71.44 -13.28
C MET A 159 -30.29 71.96 -13.01
N LEU A 160 -31.31 71.52 -13.76
CA LEU A 160 -32.70 71.95 -13.55
C LEU A 160 -33.47 71.05 -12.57
N ILE A 161 -32.97 69.83 -12.28
CA ILE A 161 -33.66 68.85 -11.42
C ILE A 161 -33.20 68.96 -9.96
N GLU A 162 -32.00 69.47 -9.68
CA GLU A 162 -31.48 69.62 -8.30
C GLU A 162 -32.30 70.58 -7.40
N THR A 163 -33.16 71.43 -7.98
CA THR A 163 -34.03 72.30 -7.18
C THR A 163 -35.28 71.59 -6.61
N LYS A 164 -35.54 70.33 -6.98
CA LYS A 164 -36.65 69.54 -6.42
C LYS A 164 -36.17 68.27 -5.69
N LYS A 165 -35.92 68.47 -4.40
CA LYS A 165 -36.12 67.49 -3.29
C LYS A 165 -35.37 66.16 -3.40
N ARG A 166 -34.32 66.02 -2.58
CA ARG A 166 -34.14 64.82 -1.75
C ARG A 166 -34.13 65.25 -0.29
N LYS A 167 -35.22 64.98 0.45
CA LYS A 167 -35.15 64.95 1.91
C LYS A 167 -34.11 63.87 2.26
N GLY A 168 -32.98 64.28 2.84
CA GLY A 168 -31.94 63.34 3.24
C GLY A 168 -32.48 62.27 4.19
N ILE A 169 -31.93 61.07 4.11
CA ILE A 169 -32.29 59.89 4.91
C ILE A 169 -32.35 60.21 6.42
N GLY A 170 -31.53 61.16 6.88
CA GLY A 170 -31.55 61.66 8.26
C GLY A 170 -32.88 62.30 8.70
N ASN A 171 -33.64 62.91 7.80
CA ASN A 171 -34.96 63.47 8.12
C ASN A 171 -36.03 62.38 8.22
N ILE A 172 -35.91 61.31 7.44
CA ILE A 172 -36.81 60.15 7.50
C ILE A 172 -36.56 59.38 8.81
N LEU A 173 -35.29 59.21 9.20
CA LEU A 173 -34.94 58.59 10.48
C LEU A 173 -35.41 59.43 11.69
N ARG A 174 -35.31 60.76 11.62
CA ARG A 174 -35.85 61.65 12.66
C ARG A 174 -37.38 61.57 12.77
N GLU A 175 -38.10 61.47 11.64
CA GLU A 175 -39.56 61.26 11.65
C GLU A 175 -39.93 59.88 12.24
N ILE A 176 -39.22 58.81 11.90
CA ILE A 176 -39.46 57.46 12.44
C ILE A 176 -39.18 57.39 13.95
N VAL A 177 -38.07 57.98 14.42
CA VAL A 177 -37.73 58.00 15.84
C VAL A 177 -38.75 58.81 16.65
N ASN A 178 -39.21 59.95 16.13
CA ASN A 178 -40.24 60.75 16.80
C ASN A 178 -41.62 60.09 16.83
N LEU A 179 -41.88 59.14 15.93
CA LEU A 179 -43.14 58.40 15.87
C LEU A 179 -43.13 57.14 16.77
N LEU A 180 -41.96 56.58 17.06
CA LEU A 180 -41.77 55.41 17.93
C LEU A 180 -41.61 55.75 19.42
N PHE A 181 -41.15 56.96 19.76
CA PHE A 181 -40.86 57.38 21.14
C PHE A 181 -41.79 58.48 21.66
N ARG A 182 -43.04 58.51 21.19
CA ARG A 182 -44.11 59.34 21.76
C ARG A 182 -45.17 58.48 22.43
#